data_AF-A0A2N2EM20-F1
#
_entry.id   AF-A0A2N2EM20-F1
#
_cell.length_a   1.000
_cell.length_b   1.000
_cell.length_c   1.000
_cell.angle_alpha   90.00
_cell.angle_beta   90.00
_cell.angle_gamma   90.00
#
_symmetry.space_group_name_H-M   'P 1'
#
loop_
_entity.id
_entity.type
_entity.pdbx_description
1 polymer ?
#
loop_
_entity_poly.entity_id
_entity_poly.type
_entity_poly.pdbx_seq_one_letter_code
_entity_poly.pdbx_strand_id
1 'polypeptide(L)'
;MRLHLLVLLLVPCLLFPAAPRAEAAKKTAAAKASGYKEIPAFKWGLAATGFSEIFKLRNREIESAEPNRYFPGTVAFALGRIDDSGHFLMLKCGASSNCGSIRSALEDRMVFATLLDSVRTPRVRKDQLYNPRTWELSPLGEKYVDILRKRYPDLSTRLGRLIGASFANQ
;
A
#
# COMPACT_ATOMS: atom_id res chain seq x y z
N MET A 1 -56.88 36.36 -34.39
CA MET A 1 -56.22 37.26 -33.42
C MET A 1 -55.10 36.47 -32.73
N ARG A 2 -53.90 37.08 -32.64
CA ARG A 2 -52.78 36.94 -31.67
C ARG A 2 -52.98 35.88 -30.55
N LEU A 3 -52.02 35.11 -30.02
CA LEU A 3 -50.55 35.13 -29.86
C LEU A 3 -50.20 33.76 -29.20
N HIS A 4 -49.09 33.05 -29.46
CA HIS A 4 -47.82 33.06 -28.71
C HIS A 4 -46.93 31.92 -29.29
N LEU A 5 -45.72 32.18 -29.85
CA LEU A 5 -44.38 32.09 -29.20
C LEU A 5 -44.09 30.67 -28.65
N LEU A 6 -43.04 29.90 -28.96
CA LEU A 6 -41.63 30.19 -29.27
C LEU A 6 -40.94 28.90 -29.78
N VAL A 7 -39.99 29.07 -30.70
CA VAL A 7 -38.62 28.49 -30.71
C VAL A 7 -38.43 27.02 -30.33
N LEU A 8 -37.96 26.23 -31.31
CA LEU A 8 -36.83 25.32 -31.07
C LEU A 8 -36.06 25.00 -32.37
N LEU A 9 -34.83 25.51 -32.37
CA LEU A 9 -33.71 25.16 -33.23
C LEU A 9 -33.49 23.64 -33.29
N LEU A 10 -33.39 23.07 -34.49
CA LEU A 10 -32.62 21.84 -34.71
C LEU A 10 -31.78 22.02 -35.98
N VAL A 11 -30.60 22.59 -35.77
CA VAL A 11 -29.47 22.59 -36.71
C VAL A 11 -28.94 21.15 -36.83
N PRO A 12 -28.61 20.68 -38.05
CA PRO A 12 -28.12 19.33 -38.30
C PRO A 12 -26.61 19.26 -38.03
N CYS A 13 -26.14 18.31 -37.23
CA CYS A 13 -24.72 17.96 -37.15
C CYS A 13 -24.52 16.51 -36.70
N LEU A 14 -24.36 15.65 -37.70
CA LEU A 14 -23.37 14.56 -37.78
C LEU A 14 -22.73 14.14 -36.44
N LEU A 15 -23.37 13.21 -35.73
CA LEU A 15 -22.69 12.40 -34.73
C LEU A 15 -21.92 11.29 -35.45
N PHE A 16 -20.68 11.59 -35.83
CA PHE A 16 -19.68 10.56 -36.11
C PHE A 16 -19.49 9.72 -34.83
N PRO A 17 -19.56 8.37 -34.89
CA PRO A 17 -19.08 7.56 -33.78
C PRO A 17 -17.55 7.69 -33.76
N ALA A 18 -17.05 8.53 -32.85
CA ALA A 18 -15.65 8.51 -32.48
C ALA A 18 -15.38 7.15 -31.81
N ALA A 19 -14.80 6.22 -32.56
CA ALA A 19 -14.29 4.96 -32.05
C ALA A 19 -13.39 5.23 -30.82
N PRO A 20 -13.42 4.37 -29.79
CA PRO A 20 -12.60 4.56 -28.61
C PRO A 20 -11.13 4.59 -29.04
N ARG A 21 -10.43 5.67 -28.70
CA ARG A 21 -8.98 5.73 -28.86
C ARG A 21 -8.39 4.58 -28.05
N ALA A 22 -7.80 3.62 -28.75
CA ALA A 22 -6.91 2.65 -28.17
C ALA A 22 -5.81 3.43 -27.44
N GLU A 23 -5.89 3.49 -26.12
CA GLU A 23 -4.78 3.94 -25.29
C GLU A 23 -3.64 2.98 -25.54
N ALA A 24 -2.66 3.45 -26.31
CA ALA A 24 -1.38 2.82 -26.43
C ALA A 24 -0.86 2.60 -25.01
N ALA A 25 -0.85 1.35 -24.57
CA ALA A 25 -0.23 0.94 -23.32
C ALA A 25 1.19 1.51 -23.34
N LYS A 26 1.39 2.62 -22.62
CA LYS A 26 2.71 3.13 -22.31
C LYS A 26 3.38 1.98 -21.58
N LYS A 27 4.26 1.26 -22.30
CA LYS A 27 5.31 0.47 -21.67
C LYS A 27 6.00 1.44 -20.74
N THR A 28 5.65 1.36 -19.46
CA THR A 28 6.43 1.94 -18.38
C THR A 28 7.77 1.25 -18.50
N ALA A 29 8.69 1.93 -19.19
CA ALA A 29 10.09 1.54 -19.21
C ALA A 29 10.47 1.35 -17.76
N ALA A 30 10.83 0.11 -17.39
CA ALA A 30 11.43 -0.17 -16.10
C ALA A 30 12.59 0.80 -15.97
N ALA A 31 12.44 1.80 -15.10
CA ALA A 31 13.43 2.82 -14.90
C ALA A 31 14.72 2.07 -14.56
N LYS A 32 15.73 2.16 -15.44
CA LYS A 32 17.07 1.66 -15.15
C LYS A 32 17.45 2.21 -13.79
N ALA A 33 17.69 1.33 -12.83
CA ALA A 33 18.04 1.66 -11.46
C ALA A 33 19.47 2.25 -11.36
N SER A 34 19.79 3.27 -12.16
CA SER A 34 21.10 3.93 -12.22
C SER A 34 21.31 4.91 -11.06
N GLY A 35 20.73 4.64 -9.89
CA GLY A 35 20.77 5.52 -8.73
C GLY A 35 20.72 4.80 -7.39
N TYR A 36 20.88 3.48 -7.37
CA TYR A 36 20.88 2.72 -6.12
C TYR A 36 22.00 3.21 -5.21
N LYS A 37 21.60 3.87 -4.12
CA LYS A 37 22.47 4.18 -2.99
C LYS A 37 21.95 3.38 -1.81
N GLU A 38 22.86 2.64 -1.18
CA GLU A 38 22.58 1.89 0.05
C GLU A 38 21.87 2.78 1.08
N ILE A 39 20.98 2.19 1.87
CA ILE A 39 20.37 2.88 3.01
C ILE A 39 21.50 3.32 3.95
N PRO A 40 21.67 4.63 4.23
CA PRO A 40 22.72 5.08 5.13
C PRO A 40 22.49 4.54 6.54
N ALA A 41 23.53 4.43 7.35
CA ALA A 41 23.32 4.17 8.78
C ALA A 41 22.46 5.29 9.39
N PHE A 42 21.52 4.92 10.26
CA PHE A 42 20.61 5.87 10.90
C PHE A 42 20.43 5.54 12.38
N LYS A 43 20.01 6.55 13.15
CA LYS A 43 19.62 6.37 14.54
C LYS A 43 18.26 5.65 14.58
N TRP A 44 18.26 4.42 15.08
CA TRP A 44 17.06 3.59 15.15
C TRP A 44 15.89 4.28 15.87
N GLY A 45 16.15 5.06 16.93
CA GLY A 45 15.11 5.74 17.70
C GLY A 45 14.18 6.62 16.85
N LEU A 46 14.71 7.38 15.88
CA LEU A 46 13.88 8.21 15.01
C LEU A 46 13.02 7.37 14.05
N ALA A 47 13.62 6.32 13.46
CA ALA A 47 12.89 5.40 12.59
C ALA A 47 11.82 4.62 13.37
N ALA A 48 12.09 4.26 14.63
CA ALA A 48 11.14 3.60 15.52
C ALA A 48 9.92 4.48 15.82
N THR A 49 10.13 5.76 16.14
CA THR A 49 9.02 6.72 16.33
C THR A 49 8.20 6.87 15.06
N GLY A 50 8.87 7.07 13.91
CA GLY A 50 8.19 7.18 12.62
C GLY A 50 7.43 5.90 12.25
N PHE A 51 7.96 4.74 12.60
CA PHE A 51 7.30 3.45 12.38
C PHE A 51 6.00 3.37 13.16
N SER A 52 6.02 3.65 14.46
CA SER A 52 4.82 3.52 15.29
C SER A 52 3.68 4.42 14.82
N GLU A 53 3.98 5.66 14.42
CA GLU A 53 2.95 6.58 13.94
C GLU A 53 2.36 6.17 12.58
N ILE A 54 3.22 5.74 11.64
CA ILE A 54 2.76 5.28 10.32
C ILE A 54 2.02 3.94 10.44
N PHE A 55 2.45 3.06 11.34
CA PHE A 55 1.78 1.79 11.61
C PHE A 55 0.34 2.02 12.10
N LYS A 56 0.15 2.92 13.07
CA LYS A 56 -1.19 3.30 13.55
C LYS A 56 -2.07 3.84 12.42
N LEU A 57 -1.51 4.70 11.55
CA LEU A 57 -2.23 5.24 10.40
C LEU A 57 -2.70 4.12 9.45
N ARG A 58 -1.81 3.20 9.09
CA ARG A 58 -2.14 2.06 8.21
C ARG A 58 -3.12 1.10 8.85
N ASN A 59 -3.06 0.92 10.17
CA ASN A 59 -4.02 0.11 10.90
C ASN A 59 -5.43 0.70 10.79
N ARG A 60 -5.57 2.04 10.85
CA ARG A 60 -6.85 2.72 10.58
C ARG A 60 -7.25 2.66 9.10
N GLU A 61 -6.28 2.69 8.21
CA GLU A 61 -6.52 2.57 6.76
C GLU A 61 -7.15 1.22 6.39
N ILE A 62 -6.80 0.13 7.08
CA ILE A 62 -7.42 -1.19 6.89
C ILE A 62 -8.94 -1.14 7.09
N GLU A 63 -9.42 -0.44 8.14
CA GLU A 63 -10.86 -0.34 8.46
C GLU A 63 -11.68 0.37 7.38
N SER A 64 -11.03 1.19 6.55
CA SER A 64 -11.66 1.92 5.45
C SER A 64 -11.31 1.36 4.07
N ALA A 65 -10.59 0.24 4.02
CA ALA A 65 -10.17 -0.36 2.77
C ALA A 65 -11.34 -1.06 2.05
N GLU A 66 -11.44 -0.82 0.74
CA GLU A 66 -12.39 -1.54 -0.11
C GLU A 66 -12.10 -3.06 -0.12
N PRO A 67 -13.14 -3.90 -0.22
CA PRO A 67 -12.96 -5.32 -0.52
C PRO A 67 -12.04 -5.54 -1.72
N ASN A 68 -11.25 -6.61 -1.68
CA ASN A 68 -10.30 -7.01 -2.72
C ASN A 68 -9.10 -6.07 -2.93
N ARG A 69 -8.94 -5.01 -2.13
CA ARG A 69 -7.85 -4.04 -2.29
C ARG A 69 -6.47 -4.70 -2.24
N TYR A 70 -6.23 -5.52 -1.22
CA TYR A 70 -4.92 -6.09 -0.94
C TYR A 70 -4.69 -7.43 -1.63
N PHE A 71 -5.73 -8.26 -1.64
CA PHE A 71 -5.77 -9.56 -2.32
C PHE A 71 -7.16 -9.81 -2.89
N PRO A 72 -7.29 -10.34 -4.13
CA PRO A 72 -8.59 -10.70 -4.69
C PRO A 72 -9.36 -11.70 -3.83
N GLY A 73 -10.67 -11.51 -3.68
CA GLY A 73 -11.56 -12.37 -2.92
C GLY A 73 -11.43 -12.23 -1.40
N THR A 74 -10.91 -11.11 -0.90
CA THR A 74 -10.63 -10.91 0.54
C THR A 74 -11.15 -9.58 1.08
N VAL A 75 -11.43 -9.55 2.39
CA VAL A 75 -11.74 -8.35 3.16
C VAL A 75 -10.90 -8.36 4.44
N ALA A 76 -10.14 -7.30 4.66
CA ALA A 76 -9.24 -7.15 5.80
C ALA A 76 -9.87 -6.29 6.90
N PHE A 77 -9.59 -6.64 8.14
CA PHE A 77 -10.03 -5.93 9.35
C PHE A 77 -8.84 -5.76 10.28
N ALA A 78 -8.71 -4.61 10.92
CA ALA A 78 -7.72 -4.38 11.96
C ALA A 78 -8.27 -4.85 13.30
N LEU A 79 -7.48 -5.61 14.05
CA LEU A 79 -7.93 -6.11 15.36
C LEU A 79 -7.82 -5.05 16.46
N GLY A 80 -7.06 -3.97 16.24
CA GLY A 80 -6.76 -2.96 17.25
C GLY A 80 -5.86 -3.47 18.39
N ARG A 81 -5.44 -4.74 18.33
CA ARG A 81 -4.54 -5.43 19.27
C ARG A 81 -3.83 -6.57 18.56
N ILE A 82 -2.82 -7.14 19.20
CA ILE A 82 -2.26 -8.43 18.82
C ILE A 82 -3.09 -9.52 19.49
N ASP A 83 -3.55 -10.51 18.73
CA ASP A 83 -4.27 -11.69 19.22
C ASP A 83 -3.33 -12.74 19.82
N ASP A 84 -3.90 -13.80 20.40
CA ASP A 84 -3.13 -14.85 21.07
C ASP A 84 -2.26 -15.66 20.10
N SER A 85 -2.54 -15.59 18.80
CA SER A 85 -1.74 -16.19 17.74
C SER A 85 -0.68 -15.26 17.16
N GLY A 86 -0.53 -14.04 17.70
CA GLY A 86 0.47 -13.07 17.27
C GLY A 86 0.07 -12.22 16.07
N HIS A 87 -1.20 -12.25 15.68
CA HIS A 87 -1.72 -11.50 14.53
C HIS A 87 -2.42 -10.22 14.97
N PHE A 88 -2.33 -9.18 14.15
CA PHE A 88 -2.98 -7.89 14.38
C PHE A 88 -4.01 -7.54 13.31
N LEU A 89 -4.14 -8.37 12.28
CA LEU A 89 -5.19 -8.31 11.28
C LEU A 89 -6.06 -9.58 11.32
N MET A 90 -7.34 -9.40 11.00
CA MET A 90 -8.22 -10.49 10.60
C MET A 90 -8.49 -10.39 9.11
N LEU A 91 -8.50 -11.52 8.42
CA LEU A 91 -8.82 -11.58 6.99
C LEU A 91 -9.98 -12.55 6.78
N LYS A 92 -11.01 -12.09 6.08
CA LYS A 92 -12.08 -12.95 5.56
C LYS A 92 -11.82 -13.21 4.09
N CYS A 93 -11.96 -14.46 3.67
CA CYS A 93 -11.84 -14.83 2.26
C CYS A 93 -13.02 -15.70 1.81
N GLY A 94 -13.20 -15.79 0.49
CA GLY A 94 -14.13 -16.75 -0.11
C GLY A 94 -13.76 -18.20 0.18
N ALA A 95 -14.68 -19.12 -0.12
CA ALA A 95 -14.64 -20.54 0.24
C ALA A 95 -13.43 -21.36 -0.30
N SER A 96 -12.54 -20.77 -1.10
CA SER A 96 -11.49 -21.49 -1.83
C SER A 96 -10.05 -21.06 -1.50
N SER A 97 -9.82 -20.19 -0.51
CA SER A 97 -8.48 -19.65 -0.23
C SER A 97 -7.98 -19.91 1.19
N ASN A 98 -6.66 -20.13 1.31
CA ASN A 98 -5.98 -20.24 2.61
C ASN A 98 -5.85 -18.85 3.25
N CYS A 99 -6.87 -18.43 4.00
CA CYS A 99 -6.89 -17.12 4.63
C CYS A 99 -5.73 -16.86 5.59
N GLY A 100 -5.23 -17.90 6.25
CA GLY A 100 -4.15 -17.77 7.23
C GLY A 100 -2.87 -17.24 6.59
N SER A 101 -2.45 -17.84 5.46
CA SER A 101 -1.23 -17.40 4.76
C SER A 101 -1.39 -16.03 4.10
N ILE A 102 -2.57 -15.71 3.57
CA ILE A 102 -2.84 -14.40 2.97
C ILE A 102 -2.85 -13.31 4.04
N ARG A 103 -3.42 -13.57 5.22
CA ARG A 103 -3.34 -12.66 6.37
C ARG A 103 -1.88 -12.38 6.74
N SER A 104 -1.08 -13.43 6.96
CA SER A 104 0.34 -13.26 7.29
C SER A 104 1.09 -12.47 6.22
N ALA A 105 0.82 -12.73 4.95
CA ALA A 105 1.41 -11.97 3.86
C ALA A 105 0.98 -10.49 3.87
N LEU A 106 -0.27 -10.18 4.22
CA LEU A 106 -0.74 -8.80 4.35
C LEU A 106 -0.06 -8.07 5.52
N GLU A 107 0.08 -8.74 6.66
CA GLU A 107 0.77 -8.20 7.83
C GLU A 107 2.23 -7.90 7.52
N ASP A 108 2.93 -8.83 6.86
CA ASP A 108 4.31 -8.63 6.42
C ASP A 108 4.42 -7.43 5.46
N ARG A 109 3.53 -7.33 4.47
CA ARG A 109 3.48 -6.19 3.54
C ARG A 109 3.29 -4.87 4.29
N MET A 110 2.33 -4.83 5.21
CA MET A 110 2.06 -3.65 6.03
C MET A 110 3.29 -3.27 6.85
N VAL A 111 3.94 -4.23 7.52
CA VAL A 111 5.12 -4.00 8.37
C VAL A 111 6.31 -3.50 7.54
N PHE A 112 6.67 -4.18 6.46
CA PHE A 112 7.86 -3.80 5.69
C PHE A 112 7.66 -2.51 4.91
N ALA A 113 6.49 -2.28 4.32
CA ALA A 113 6.24 -0.99 3.70
C ALA A 113 6.23 0.15 4.75
N THR A 114 5.84 -0.12 6.02
CA THR A 114 5.89 0.88 7.10
C THR A 114 7.33 1.19 7.43
N LEU A 115 8.15 0.16 7.63
CA LEU A 115 9.59 0.29 7.86
C LEU A 115 10.25 1.11 6.74
N LEU A 116 9.93 0.80 5.48
CA LEU A 116 10.48 1.53 4.33
C LEU A 116 10.04 2.99 4.29
N ASP A 117 8.87 3.35 4.82
CA ASP A 117 8.47 4.75 4.99
C ASP A 117 9.22 5.44 6.13
N SER A 118 9.47 4.74 7.23
CA SER A 118 10.12 5.29 8.43
C SER A 118 11.64 5.45 8.30
N VAL A 119 12.25 4.77 7.34
CA VAL A 119 13.69 4.89 7.06
C VAL A 119 13.96 5.79 5.86
N ARG A 120 15.12 6.45 5.90
CA ARG A 120 15.57 7.30 4.79
C ARG A 120 16.04 6.43 3.63
N THR A 121 15.40 6.57 2.47
CA THR A 121 15.76 5.91 1.20
C THR A 121 16.22 6.96 0.19
N PRO A 122 17.52 7.33 0.14
CA PRO A 122 17.97 8.49 -0.62
C PRO A 122 17.69 8.35 -2.11
N ARG A 123 17.04 9.36 -2.71
CA ARG A 123 16.76 9.44 -4.17
C ARG A 123 15.87 8.33 -4.73
N VAL A 124 15.15 7.60 -3.87
CA VAL A 124 14.17 6.59 -4.27
C VAL A 124 12.80 7.03 -3.78
N ARG A 125 11.83 7.10 -4.69
CA ARG A 125 10.44 7.40 -4.35
C ARG A 125 9.78 6.16 -3.74
N LYS A 126 8.79 6.35 -2.86
CA LYS A 126 8.13 5.24 -2.16
C LYS A 126 7.37 4.29 -3.10
N ASP A 127 6.78 4.82 -4.17
CA ASP A 127 6.13 4.04 -5.24
C ASP A 127 7.08 3.12 -6.02
N GLN A 128 8.39 3.33 -5.89
CA GLN A 128 9.42 2.44 -6.44
C GLN A 128 9.81 1.32 -5.47
N LEU A 129 9.46 1.43 -4.20
CA LEU A 129 9.82 0.47 -3.14
C LEU A 129 8.69 -0.53 -2.88
N TYR A 130 7.44 -0.11 -2.99
CA TYR A 130 6.27 -0.96 -2.83
C TYR A 130 5.08 -0.37 -3.57
N ASN A 131 4.08 -1.20 -3.85
CA ASN A 131 2.82 -0.74 -4.42
C ASN A 131 2.02 0.04 -3.35
N PRO A 132 1.71 1.33 -3.55
CA PRO A 132 1.04 2.14 -2.53
C PRO A 132 -0.38 1.65 -2.21
N ARG A 133 -1.03 0.95 -3.14
CA ARG A 133 -2.37 0.40 -2.93
C ARG A 133 -2.35 -0.91 -2.14
N THR A 134 -1.44 -1.84 -2.46
CA THR A 134 -1.43 -3.20 -1.89
C THR A 134 -0.34 -3.44 -0.83
N TRP A 135 0.59 -2.50 -0.71
CA TRP A 135 1.83 -2.58 0.10
C TRP A 135 2.77 -3.72 -0.26
N GLU A 136 2.54 -4.37 -1.40
CA GLU A 136 3.45 -5.37 -1.95
C GLU A 136 4.80 -4.75 -2.28
N LEU A 137 5.88 -5.33 -1.74
CA LEU A 137 7.23 -4.84 -2.00
C LEU A 137 7.60 -5.03 -3.48
N SER A 138 8.27 -4.03 -4.03
CA SER A 138 8.95 -4.18 -5.31
C SER A 138 10.26 -4.95 -5.12
N PRO A 139 10.89 -5.43 -6.20
CA PRO A 139 12.24 -6.01 -6.12
C PRO A 139 13.28 -5.06 -5.51
N LEU A 140 13.07 -3.74 -5.60
CA LEU A 140 13.93 -2.75 -4.94
C LEU A 140 13.62 -2.65 -3.44
N GLY A 141 12.35 -2.66 -3.06
CA GLY A 141 11.92 -2.69 -1.66
C GLY A 141 12.48 -3.90 -0.92
N GLU A 142 12.38 -5.09 -1.52
CA GLU A 142 12.95 -6.33 -0.97
C GLU A 142 14.45 -6.20 -0.71
N LYS A 143 15.22 -5.69 -1.70
CA LYS A 143 16.65 -5.44 -1.52
C LYS A 143 16.94 -4.50 -0.36
N TYR A 144 16.13 -3.46 -0.16
CA TYR A 144 16.27 -2.51 0.94
C TYR A 144 15.98 -3.18 2.28
N VAL A 145 14.92 -3.99 2.37
CA VAL A 145 14.60 -4.78 3.57
C VAL A 145 15.72 -5.77 3.89
N ASP A 146 16.30 -6.43 2.89
CA ASP A 146 17.41 -7.36 3.09
C ASP A 146 18.68 -6.69 3.61
N ILE A 147 18.99 -5.48 3.16
CA ILE A 147 20.07 -4.68 3.77
C ILE A 147 19.78 -4.42 5.24
N LEU A 148 18.55 -4.04 5.58
CA LEU A 148 18.16 -3.76 6.96
C LEU A 148 18.24 -5.03 7.81
N ARG A 149 17.81 -6.19 7.30
CA ARG A 149 17.94 -7.49 7.98
C ARG A 149 19.40 -7.85 8.25
N LYS A 150 20.28 -7.63 7.27
CA LYS A 150 21.72 -7.86 7.43
C LYS A 150 22.35 -6.92 8.46
N ARG A 151 21.92 -5.65 8.47
CA ARG A 151 22.44 -4.64 9.40
C ARG A 151 21.90 -4.79 10.82
N TYR A 152 20.66 -5.25 10.95
CA TYR A 152 19.97 -5.46 12.23
C TYR A 152 19.48 -6.91 12.29
N PRO A 153 20.31 -7.87 12.75
CA PRO A 153 19.92 -9.29 12.80
C PRO A 153 18.67 -9.57 13.67
N ASP A 154 18.37 -8.69 14.62
CA ASP A 154 17.20 -8.72 15.48
C ASP A 154 16.02 -7.88 14.93
N LEU A 155 16.04 -7.50 13.65
CA LEU A 155 15.03 -6.62 13.03
C LEU A 155 13.60 -7.09 13.27
N SER A 156 13.31 -8.38 13.07
CA SER A 156 11.95 -8.93 13.28
C SER A 156 11.46 -8.72 14.70
N THR A 157 12.32 -9.00 15.70
CA THR A 157 12.01 -8.78 17.12
C THR A 157 11.80 -7.29 17.42
N ARG A 158 12.63 -6.41 16.84
CA ARG A 158 12.46 -4.95 16.99
C ARG A 158 11.13 -4.48 16.43
N LEU A 159 10.77 -4.91 15.23
CA LEU A 159 9.50 -4.56 14.59
C LEU A 159 8.31 -5.07 15.40
N GLY A 160 8.36 -6.33 15.87
CA GLY A 160 7.32 -6.89 16.74
C GLY A 160 7.07 -6.05 17.99
N ARG A 161 8.14 -5.58 18.65
CA ARG A 161 8.01 -4.68 19.82
C ARG A 161 7.38 -3.34 19.44
N LEU A 162 7.70 -2.77 18.28
CA LEU A 162 7.12 -1.51 17.81
C LEU A 162 5.64 -1.66 17.45
N ILE A 163 5.25 -2.79 16.85
CA ILE A 163 3.85 -3.14 16.59
C ILE A 163 3.09 -3.19 17.91
N GLY A 164 3.59 -3.95 18.90
CA GLY A 164 2.98 -4.03 20.23
C GLY A 164 2.85 -2.65 20.91
N ALA A 165 3.91 -1.84 20.86
CA ALA A 165 3.90 -0.49 21.41
C ALA A 165 2.91 0.45 20.70
N SER A 166 2.59 0.20 19.42
CA SER A 166 1.64 1.00 18.65
C SER A 166 0.19 0.78 19.12
N PHE A 167 -0.09 -0.31 19.84
CA PHE A 167 -1.40 -0.60 20.45
C PHE A 167 -1.49 -0.17 21.92
N ALA A 168 -0.38 0.07 22.61
CA ALA A 168 -0.36 0.38 24.04
C ALA A 168 -0.90 1.77 24.42
N ASN A 169 -0.98 2.69 23.45
CA ASN A 169 -1.39 4.10 23.65
C ASN A 169 -2.66 4.46 22.85
N GLN A 170 -3.54 3.50 22.60
CA GLN A 170 -4.83 3.70 21.91
C GLN A 170 -5.98 3.79 22.90
#